data_AF-A0A973ZDI7-F1
#
_entry.id   AF-A0A973ZDI7-F1
#
_cell.length_a   1.000
_cell.length_b   1.000
_cell.length_c   1.000
_cell.angle_alpha   90.00
_cell.angle_beta   90.00
_cell.angle_gamma   90.00
#
_symmetry.space_group_name_H-M   'P 1'
#
loop_
_entity.id
_entity.type
_entity.pdbx_description
1 polymer ?
#
loop_
_entity_poly.entity_id
_entity_poly.type
_entity_poly.pdbx_seq_one_letter_code
_entity_poly.pdbx_strand_id
1 'polypeptide(L)'
;MSYASVQRRAWLSEQDCDLAAFRALVERTTDLADYPYASAVQRGVLVYDSDRLRKSDDPRAVRAELVRALTDGPGVVVFQGAFPDPGIVDRLSTVFDALIAEQHASGAHAGDHFAKPGANDRVWNALEKAALYDPEAFADYYANDILALVSAAWLGPGYQVTSQVNVVNPGGAAQTVHRDYHLGFLSNEVAAAYPAHVHLLSPVLTLQGAVAHCDMPVESGPTMYLPYSQTYEPGYLAWRL
;
A
#
# COMPACT_ATOMS: atom_id res chain seq x y z
N MET A 1 7.77 -15.98 30.47
CA MET A 1 8.24 -15.33 29.24
C MET A 1 9.21 -14.24 29.65
N SER A 2 10.51 -14.47 29.49
CA SER A 2 11.54 -13.47 29.80
C SER A 2 11.45 -12.37 28.75
N TYR A 3 11.02 -11.17 29.15
CA TYR A 3 11.31 -9.96 28.38
C TYR A 3 12.80 -9.71 28.53
N ALA A 4 13.61 -10.38 27.71
CA ALA A 4 14.93 -9.88 27.42
C ALA A 4 14.71 -8.49 26.80
N SER A 5 14.92 -7.46 27.62
CA SER A 5 15.03 -6.08 27.19
C SER A 5 16.15 -6.04 26.15
N VAL A 6 15.78 -6.19 24.87
CA VAL A 6 16.63 -5.71 23.80
C VAL A 6 16.69 -4.22 24.06
N GLN A 7 17.83 -3.73 24.53
CA GLN A 7 18.08 -2.29 24.65
C GLN A 7 17.97 -1.70 23.24
N ARG A 8 16.77 -1.30 22.85
CA ARG A 8 16.57 -0.55 21.61
C ARG A 8 17.22 0.80 21.81
N ARG A 9 18.05 1.20 20.84
CA ARG A 9 18.64 2.54 20.80
C ARG A 9 17.48 3.55 20.79
N ALA A 10 17.64 4.66 21.51
CA ALA A 10 16.60 5.69 21.55
C ALA A 10 16.44 6.37 20.18
N TRP A 11 17.52 6.40 19.39
CA TRP A 11 17.63 7.10 18.10
C TRP A 11 18.28 6.19 17.06
N LEU A 12 17.92 6.40 15.80
CA LEU A 12 18.53 5.75 14.63
C LEU A 12 19.31 6.79 13.82
N SER A 13 20.30 6.32 13.08
CA SER A 13 21.17 7.11 12.22
C SER A 13 21.52 6.34 10.95
N GLU A 14 22.17 7.01 10.00
CA GLU A 14 22.67 6.36 8.79
C GLU A 14 23.71 5.27 9.10
N GLN A 15 24.43 5.37 10.23
CA GLN A 15 25.40 4.34 10.65
C GLN A 15 24.73 3.03 11.09
N ASP A 16 23.43 3.06 11.36
CA ASP A 16 22.63 1.86 11.65
C ASP A 16 22.19 1.14 10.37
N CYS A 17 22.37 1.76 9.19
CA CYS A 17 22.03 1.17 7.91
C CYS A 17 23.11 0.17 7.46
N ASP A 18 22.99 -1.07 7.93
CA ASP A 18 23.80 -2.21 7.48
C ASP A 18 23.18 -2.95 6.26
N LEU A 19 23.90 -2.97 5.14
CA LEU A 19 23.46 -3.61 3.89
C LEU A 19 23.36 -5.14 4.02
N ALA A 20 24.24 -5.79 4.78
CA ALA A 20 24.21 -7.25 4.94
C ALA A 20 22.98 -7.69 5.74
N ALA A 21 22.64 -6.95 6.79
CA ALA A 21 21.41 -7.12 7.56
C ALA A 21 20.17 -6.88 6.69
N PHE A 22 20.19 -5.84 5.84
CA PHE A 22 19.08 -5.59 4.91
C PHE A 22 18.90 -6.74 3.91
N ARG A 23 20.00 -7.21 3.29
CA ARG A 23 19.96 -8.37 2.36
C ARG A 23 19.40 -9.62 3.04
N ALA A 24 19.84 -9.92 4.26
CA ALA A 24 19.33 -11.06 5.01
C ALA A 24 17.81 -11.02 5.24
N LEU A 25 17.20 -9.81 5.27
CA LEU A 25 15.76 -9.65 5.36
C LEU A 25 15.08 -9.81 4.00
N VAL A 26 15.54 -9.10 2.96
CA VAL A 26 14.84 -9.05 1.66
C VAL A 26 15.07 -10.27 0.77
N GLU A 27 16.10 -11.06 1.05
CA GLU A 27 16.40 -12.31 0.33
C GLU A 27 15.70 -13.53 0.96
N ARG A 28 14.84 -13.33 1.96
CA ARG A 28 13.99 -14.39 2.53
C ARG A 28 13.05 -14.96 1.48
N THR A 29 12.86 -16.27 1.51
CA THR A 29 11.87 -16.96 0.68
C THR A 29 10.55 -17.07 1.44
N THR A 30 9.46 -16.60 0.83
CA THR A 30 8.10 -16.80 1.36
C THR A 30 7.63 -18.21 1.01
N ASP A 31 7.43 -19.06 2.02
CA ASP A 31 6.85 -20.39 1.84
C ASP A 31 5.32 -20.32 1.87
N LEU A 32 4.66 -20.84 0.82
CA LEU A 32 3.20 -20.89 0.75
C LEU A 32 2.61 -21.79 1.86
N ALA A 33 3.34 -22.83 2.30
CA ALA A 33 2.87 -23.74 3.34
C ALA A 33 2.62 -23.03 4.68
N ASP A 34 3.29 -21.90 4.92
CA ASP A 34 3.07 -21.09 6.10
C ASP A 34 1.73 -20.34 6.04
N TYR A 35 1.15 -20.12 4.86
CA TYR A 35 -0.03 -19.26 4.61
C TYR A 35 -1.19 -20.05 3.98
N PRO A 36 -1.91 -20.89 4.74
CA PRO A 36 -2.98 -21.75 4.22
C PRO A 36 -4.14 -21.04 3.52
N TYR A 37 -4.37 -19.74 3.74
CA TYR A 37 -5.42 -18.99 3.05
C TYR A 37 -4.94 -18.36 1.74
N ALA A 38 -3.62 -18.24 1.52
CA ALA A 38 -3.07 -17.84 0.24
C ALA A 38 -3.27 -18.93 -0.83
N SER A 39 -3.48 -18.52 -2.08
CA SER A 39 -3.59 -19.41 -3.23
C SER A 39 -2.24 -19.64 -3.93
N ALA A 40 -1.32 -18.67 -3.85
CA ALA A 40 0.00 -18.77 -4.45
C ALA A 40 1.01 -17.82 -3.79
N VAL A 41 2.29 -18.05 -4.07
CA VAL A 41 3.37 -17.07 -3.85
C VAL A 41 3.98 -16.73 -5.21
N GLN A 42 4.09 -15.44 -5.53
CA GLN A 42 4.73 -14.96 -6.75
C GLN A 42 5.83 -13.97 -6.39
N ARG A 43 7.10 -14.31 -6.68
CA ARG A 43 8.27 -13.45 -6.36
C ARG A 43 8.30 -12.98 -4.89
N GLY A 44 7.94 -13.87 -3.97
CA GLY A 44 7.86 -13.57 -2.53
C GLY A 44 6.55 -12.90 -2.07
N VAL A 45 5.67 -12.51 -2.99
CA VAL A 45 4.36 -11.88 -2.67
C VAL A 45 3.29 -12.95 -2.52
N LEU A 46 2.51 -12.87 -1.44
CA LEU A 46 1.35 -13.74 -1.21
C LEU A 46 0.18 -13.29 -2.06
N VAL A 47 -0.40 -14.23 -2.79
CA VAL A 47 -1.59 -14.02 -3.63
C VAL A 47 -2.75 -14.77 -2.99
N TYR A 48 -3.86 -14.08 -2.81
CA TYR A 48 -5.10 -14.62 -2.25
C TYR A 48 -6.20 -14.58 -3.33
N ASP A 49 -6.95 -15.67 -3.41
CA ASP A 49 -8.20 -15.71 -4.18
C ASP A 49 -9.32 -15.14 -3.31
N SER A 50 -9.89 -14.02 -3.73
CA SER A 50 -10.91 -13.30 -2.96
C SER A 50 -12.18 -14.10 -2.74
N ASP A 51 -12.60 -14.94 -3.69
CA ASP A 51 -13.80 -15.76 -3.54
C ASP A 51 -13.60 -16.87 -2.50
N ARG A 52 -12.39 -17.44 -2.42
CA ARG A 52 -12.03 -18.37 -1.34
C ARG A 52 -12.08 -17.67 0.01
N LEU A 53 -11.58 -16.44 0.12
CA LEU A 53 -11.63 -15.67 1.36
C LEU A 53 -13.06 -15.36 1.81
N ARG A 54 -13.94 -14.96 0.88
CA ARG A 54 -15.37 -14.71 1.15
C ARG A 54 -16.11 -15.93 1.67
N LYS A 55 -15.72 -17.11 1.21
CA LYS A 55 -16.33 -18.40 1.59
C LYS A 55 -15.68 -19.04 2.82
N SER A 56 -14.67 -18.40 3.41
CA SER A 56 -14.00 -18.92 4.61
C SER A 56 -14.97 -19.01 5.78
N ASP A 57 -14.99 -20.15 6.45
CA ASP A 57 -15.74 -20.40 7.69
C ASP A 57 -15.02 -19.87 8.93
N ASP A 58 -13.72 -19.53 8.81
CA ASP A 58 -12.92 -18.93 9.87
C ASP A 58 -12.34 -17.56 9.45
N PRO A 59 -13.16 -16.49 9.46
CA PRO A 59 -12.69 -15.14 9.14
C PRO A 59 -11.67 -14.61 10.14
N ARG A 60 -11.59 -15.16 11.36
CA ARG A 60 -10.61 -14.73 12.37
C ARG A 60 -9.23 -15.27 12.03
N ALA A 61 -9.12 -16.52 11.62
CA ALA A 61 -7.86 -17.11 11.17
C ALA A 61 -7.35 -16.44 9.88
N VAL A 62 -8.24 -16.11 8.93
CA VAL A 62 -7.87 -15.31 7.75
C VAL A 62 -7.24 -13.97 8.16
N ARG A 63 -7.88 -13.23 9.07
CA ARG A 63 -7.33 -11.95 9.56
C ARG A 63 -6.00 -12.14 10.29
N ALA A 64 -5.85 -13.19 11.10
CA ALA A 64 -4.60 -13.48 11.77
C ALA A 64 -3.45 -13.77 10.79
N GLU A 65 -3.75 -14.49 9.70
CA GLU A 65 -2.80 -14.73 8.63
C GLU A 65 -2.40 -13.44 7.91
N LEU A 66 -3.37 -12.59 7.56
CA LEU A 66 -3.11 -11.29 6.94
C LEU A 66 -2.26 -10.38 7.83
N VAL A 67 -2.53 -10.37 9.15
CA VAL A 67 -1.69 -9.65 10.13
C VAL A 67 -0.26 -10.16 10.09
N ARG A 68 -0.06 -11.48 10.14
CA ARG A 68 1.29 -12.08 10.06
C ARG A 68 1.97 -11.77 8.72
N ALA A 69 1.24 -11.84 7.61
CA ALA A 69 1.77 -11.53 6.28
C ALA A 69 2.30 -10.09 6.18
N LEU A 70 1.60 -9.13 6.78
CA LEU A 70 1.94 -7.71 6.76
C LEU A 70 2.97 -7.30 7.84
N THR A 71 3.01 -8.00 8.98
CA THR A 71 3.98 -7.75 10.06
C THR A 71 5.30 -8.48 9.81
N ASP A 72 5.37 -9.77 10.16
CA ASP A 72 6.59 -10.59 10.17
C ASP A 72 6.90 -11.25 8.80
N GLY A 73 5.87 -11.29 7.95
CA GLY A 73 5.88 -11.85 6.62
C GLY A 73 6.40 -10.90 5.53
N PRO A 74 6.04 -11.13 4.26
CA PRO A 74 6.57 -10.37 3.13
C PRO A 74 6.16 -8.89 3.11
N GLY A 75 5.21 -8.44 3.94
CA GLY A 75 4.80 -7.03 4.02
C GLY A 75 3.90 -6.56 2.89
N VAL A 76 3.53 -7.46 1.98
CA VAL A 76 2.71 -7.18 0.81
C VAL A 76 1.86 -8.42 0.48
N VAL A 77 0.61 -8.17 0.10
CA VAL A 77 -0.35 -9.19 -0.30
C VAL A 77 -1.12 -8.71 -1.53
N VAL A 78 -1.55 -9.64 -2.39
CA VAL A 78 -2.37 -9.38 -3.56
C VAL A 78 -3.69 -10.13 -3.43
N PHE A 79 -4.80 -9.47 -3.74
CA PHE A 79 -6.13 -10.09 -3.76
C PHE A 79 -6.64 -10.17 -5.21
N GLN A 80 -6.68 -11.37 -5.76
CA GLN A 80 -7.22 -11.63 -7.10
C GLN A 80 -8.74 -11.75 -7.04
N GLY A 81 -9.45 -11.06 -7.93
CA GLY A 81 -10.92 -11.04 -7.92
C GLY A 81 -11.49 -10.23 -6.74
N ALA A 82 -10.74 -9.23 -6.26
CA ALA A 82 -11.19 -8.36 -5.18
C ALA A 82 -12.52 -7.68 -5.52
N PHE A 83 -12.74 -7.33 -6.78
CA PHE A 83 -14.03 -6.92 -7.32
C PHE A 83 -14.60 -8.05 -8.20
N PRO A 84 -15.63 -8.79 -7.74
CA PRO A 84 -16.17 -9.92 -8.50
C PRO A 84 -16.95 -9.47 -9.74
N ASP A 85 -17.56 -8.27 -9.70
CA ASP A 85 -18.08 -7.57 -10.86
C ASP A 85 -17.08 -6.48 -11.30
N PRO A 86 -16.34 -6.68 -12.40
CA PRO A 86 -15.45 -5.66 -12.95
C PRO A 86 -16.18 -4.36 -13.31
N GLY A 87 -17.48 -4.44 -13.61
CA GLY A 87 -18.30 -3.28 -13.93
C GLY A 87 -18.36 -2.24 -12.82
N ILE A 88 -18.13 -2.61 -11.55
CA ILE A 88 -18.01 -1.68 -10.43
C ILE A 88 -16.75 -0.80 -10.60
N VAL A 89 -15.64 -1.41 -10.99
CA VAL A 89 -14.37 -0.70 -11.25
C VAL A 89 -14.51 0.17 -12.50
N ASP A 90 -15.15 -0.32 -13.55
CA ASP A 90 -15.39 0.45 -14.79
C ASP A 90 -16.27 1.69 -14.55
N ARG A 91 -17.34 1.55 -13.75
CA ARG A 91 -18.20 2.68 -13.36
C ARG A 91 -17.41 3.73 -12.59
N LEU A 92 -16.62 3.32 -11.59
CA LEU A 92 -15.82 4.28 -10.83
C LEU A 92 -14.68 4.88 -11.68
N SER A 93 -14.13 4.13 -12.64
CA SER A 93 -13.15 4.66 -13.61
C SER A 93 -13.77 5.78 -14.44
N THR A 94 -15.00 5.62 -14.92
CA THR A 94 -15.74 6.67 -15.63
C THR A 94 -15.88 7.95 -14.78
N VAL A 95 -16.15 7.80 -13.47
CA VAL A 95 -16.20 8.94 -12.53
C VAL A 95 -14.84 9.63 -12.42
N PHE A 96 -13.77 8.86 -12.28
CA PHE A 96 -12.42 9.41 -12.20
C PHE A 96 -11.98 10.11 -13.48
N ASP A 97 -12.29 9.54 -14.65
CA ASP A 97 -12.01 10.15 -15.95
C ASP A 97 -12.76 11.48 -16.12
N ALA A 98 -14.03 11.53 -15.69
CA ALA A 98 -14.82 12.76 -15.72
C ALA A 98 -14.23 13.84 -14.79
N LEU A 99 -13.84 13.47 -13.57
CA LEU A 99 -13.18 14.38 -12.63
C LEU A 99 -11.86 14.93 -13.18
N ILE A 100 -11.04 14.09 -13.84
CA ILE A 100 -9.80 14.51 -14.49
C ILE A 100 -10.10 15.48 -15.65
N ALA A 101 -11.09 15.16 -16.49
CA ALA A 101 -11.48 16.02 -17.61
C ALA A 101 -11.98 17.39 -17.15
N GLU A 102 -12.78 17.44 -16.07
CA GLU A 102 -13.22 18.69 -15.45
C GLU A 102 -12.05 19.51 -14.88
N GLN A 103 -11.09 18.85 -14.22
CA GLN A 103 -9.87 19.50 -13.74
C GLN A 103 -9.08 20.14 -14.88
N HIS A 104 -8.88 19.40 -15.99
CA HIS A 104 -8.22 19.93 -17.18
C HIS A 104 -8.96 21.12 -17.79
N ALA A 105 -10.28 21.02 -17.92
CA ALA A 105 -11.12 22.08 -18.52
C ALA A 105 -11.14 23.36 -17.67
N SER A 106 -11.07 23.24 -16.35
CA SER A 106 -11.07 24.39 -15.42
C SER A 106 -9.74 25.17 -15.41
N GLY A 107 -8.64 24.57 -15.91
CA GLY A 107 -7.30 25.14 -15.80
C GLY A 107 -6.77 25.23 -14.36
N ALA A 108 -7.45 24.61 -13.39
CA ALA A 108 -7.05 24.57 -12.00
C ALA A 108 -5.84 23.64 -11.81
N HIS A 109 -4.63 24.18 -12.01
CA HIS A 109 -3.38 23.46 -11.75
C HIS A 109 -2.95 23.48 -10.27
N ALA A 110 -3.66 24.22 -9.40
CA ALA A 110 -3.28 24.45 -8.01
C ALA A 110 -4.08 23.55 -7.06
N GLY A 111 -3.40 22.58 -6.43
CA GLY A 111 -3.93 21.76 -5.34
C GLY A 111 -3.61 20.27 -5.49
N ASP A 112 -3.57 19.78 -6.75
CA ASP A 112 -3.61 18.33 -6.99
C ASP A 112 -2.36 17.72 -7.67
N HIS A 113 -1.35 18.50 -8.04
CA HIS A 113 -0.20 18.00 -8.81
C HIS A 113 1.15 18.15 -8.07
N PHE A 114 1.83 17.01 -7.86
CA PHE A 114 3.27 16.95 -7.55
C PHE A 114 4.13 16.67 -8.79
N ALA A 115 3.51 16.40 -9.95
CA ALA A 115 4.19 16.06 -11.18
C ALA A 115 4.22 17.24 -12.17
N LYS A 116 5.20 17.23 -13.08
CA LYS A 116 5.20 18.16 -14.23
C LYS A 116 3.88 17.99 -15.02
N PRO A 117 3.27 19.08 -15.50
CA PRO A 117 2.06 19.01 -16.33
C PRO A 117 2.22 18.00 -17.47
N GLY A 118 1.22 17.14 -17.66
CA GLY A 118 1.13 16.17 -18.76
C GLY A 118 1.78 14.80 -18.52
N ALA A 119 2.61 14.63 -17.49
CA ALA A 119 3.26 13.33 -17.22
C ALA A 119 2.36 12.36 -16.44
N ASN A 120 1.59 12.87 -15.46
CA ASN A 120 0.69 12.08 -14.62
C ASN A 120 -0.58 12.90 -14.33
N ASP A 121 -1.74 12.25 -14.35
CA ASP A 121 -2.99 12.82 -13.84
C ASP A 121 -3.23 12.38 -12.40
N ARG A 122 -3.80 13.28 -11.60
CA ARG A 122 -4.01 13.04 -10.19
C ARG A 122 -5.29 13.69 -9.70
N VAL A 123 -6.08 12.92 -8.96
CA VAL A 123 -7.25 13.42 -8.23
C VAL A 123 -6.99 13.24 -6.75
N TRP A 124 -6.78 14.34 -6.02
CA TRP A 124 -6.73 14.27 -4.56
C TRP A 124 -8.11 14.23 -3.97
N ASN A 125 -8.20 13.62 -2.78
CA ASN A 125 -9.47 13.42 -2.10
C ASN A 125 -10.52 12.77 -3.03
N ALA A 126 -10.07 11.78 -3.81
CA ALA A 126 -10.90 11.11 -4.80
C ALA A 126 -12.10 10.41 -4.14
N LEU A 127 -11.94 9.99 -2.87
CA LEU A 127 -13.02 9.45 -2.05
C LEU A 127 -14.22 10.40 -1.98
N GLU A 128 -14.01 11.63 -1.48
CA GLU A 128 -15.10 12.60 -1.32
C GLU A 128 -15.62 13.07 -2.68
N LYS A 129 -14.72 13.35 -3.62
CA LYS A 129 -15.11 13.80 -4.98
C LYS A 129 -15.98 12.76 -5.68
N ALA A 130 -15.62 11.48 -5.60
CA ALA A 130 -16.43 10.40 -6.17
C ALA A 130 -17.79 10.28 -5.47
N ALA A 131 -17.83 10.38 -4.14
CA ALA A 131 -19.08 10.34 -3.38
C ALA A 131 -20.04 11.48 -3.75
N LEU A 132 -19.52 12.66 -4.05
CA LEU A 132 -20.31 13.81 -4.48
C LEU A 132 -20.72 13.73 -5.96
N TYR A 133 -19.88 13.13 -6.81
CA TYR A 133 -20.10 13.02 -8.25
C TYR A 133 -21.13 11.94 -8.58
N ASP A 134 -20.93 10.73 -8.06
CA ASP A 134 -21.81 9.58 -8.25
C ASP A 134 -21.88 8.75 -6.95
N PRO A 135 -22.87 9.04 -6.09
CA PRO A 135 -23.02 8.34 -4.81
C PRO A 135 -23.25 6.83 -4.94
N GLU A 136 -23.87 6.37 -6.02
CA GLU A 136 -24.16 4.94 -6.24
C GLU A 136 -22.89 4.20 -6.64
N ALA A 137 -22.13 4.72 -7.62
CA ALA A 137 -20.83 4.15 -7.98
C ALA A 137 -19.84 4.17 -6.82
N PHE A 138 -19.84 5.25 -6.02
CA PHE A 138 -19.07 5.34 -4.79
C PHE A 138 -19.46 4.25 -3.79
N ALA A 139 -20.75 4.10 -3.49
CA ALA A 139 -21.22 3.13 -2.51
C ALA A 139 -20.89 1.69 -2.94
N ASP A 140 -21.12 1.34 -4.22
CA ASP A 140 -20.81 0.03 -4.77
C ASP A 140 -19.30 -0.29 -4.66
N TYR A 141 -18.44 0.69 -4.97
CA TYR A 141 -17.00 0.47 -4.97
C TYR A 141 -16.42 0.35 -3.56
N TYR A 142 -16.83 1.21 -2.62
CA TYR A 142 -16.32 1.19 -1.25
C TYR A 142 -17.04 0.22 -0.31
N ALA A 143 -18.15 -0.39 -0.74
CA ALA A 143 -18.76 -1.55 -0.08
C ALA A 143 -17.94 -2.85 -0.25
N ASN A 144 -16.76 -2.79 -0.87
CA ASN A 144 -15.90 -3.93 -1.12
C ASN A 144 -15.46 -4.66 0.18
N ASP A 145 -15.85 -5.92 0.27
CA ASP A 145 -15.62 -6.78 1.43
C ASP A 145 -14.15 -7.17 1.64
N ILE A 146 -13.36 -7.27 0.58
CA ILE A 146 -11.92 -7.55 0.65
C ILE A 146 -11.15 -6.33 1.18
N LEU A 147 -11.51 -5.12 0.73
CA LEU A 147 -10.96 -3.89 1.31
C LEU A 147 -11.28 -3.79 2.80
N ALA A 148 -12.52 -4.11 3.18
CA ALA A 148 -12.92 -4.16 4.59
C ALA A 148 -12.16 -5.23 5.39
N LEU A 149 -11.99 -6.43 4.82
CA LEU A 149 -11.29 -7.55 5.44
C LEU A 149 -9.84 -7.20 5.78
N VAL A 150 -9.06 -6.72 4.81
CA VAL A 150 -7.63 -6.43 5.01
C VAL A 150 -7.43 -5.20 5.89
N SER A 151 -8.29 -4.18 5.75
CA SER A 151 -8.23 -2.98 6.59
C SER A 151 -8.56 -3.30 8.05
N ALA A 152 -9.59 -4.11 8.29
CA ALA A 152 -9.94 -4.55 9.64
C ALA A 152 -8.90 -5.50 10.24
N ALA A 153 -8.21 -6.30 9.42
CA ALA A 153 -7.09 -7.12 9.88
C ALA A 153 -5.93 -6.24 10.37
N TRP A 154 -5.56 -5.22 9.61
CA TRP A 154 -4.40 -4.37 9.92
C TRP A 154 -4.67 -3.28 10.97
N LEU A 155 -5.71 -2.48 10.77
CA LEU A 155 -6.00 -1.27 11.56
C LEU A 155 -7.09 -1.50 12.62
N GLY A 156 -7.76 -2.65 12.60
CA GLY A 156 -8.88 -2.95 13.48
C GLY A 156 -10.21 -2.34 13.00
N PRO A 157 -11.29 -2.46 13.79
CA PRO A 157 -12.66 -2.18 13.36
C PRO A 157 -12.96 -0.68 13.12
N GLY A 158 -12.11 0.23 13.59
CA GLY A 158 -12.29 1.67 13.44
C GLY A 158 -11.53 2.28 12.26
N TYR A 159 -11.09 1.47 11.30
CA TYR A 159 -10.35 1.95 10.14
C TYR A 159 -11.15 3.00 9.36
N GLN A 160 -10.44 3.93 8.73
CA GLN A 160 -10.99 4.89 7.80
C GLN A 160 -10.28 4.75 6.46
N VAL A 161 -11.00 5.06 5.38
CA VAL A 161 -10.46 5.03 4.02
C VAL A 161 -10.32 6.47 3.54
N THR A 162 -9.21 6.75 2.88
CA THR A 162 -9.05 7.87 1.97
C THR A 162 -8.43 7.33 0.69
N SER A 163 -8.67 7.98 -0.44
CA SER A 163 -8.15 7.54 -1.72
C SER A 163 -7.75 8.72 -2.59
N GLN A 164 -6.81 8.44 -3.49
CA GLN A 164 -6.35 9.35 -4.52
C GLN A 164 -6.26 8.54 -5.83
N VAL A 165 -6.54 9.21 -6.94
CA VAL A 165 -6.29 8.62 -8.27
C VAL A 165 -4.89 9.05 -8.71
N ASN A 166 -4.10 8.11 -9.18
CA ASN A 166 -2.83 8.38 -9.85
C ASN A 166 -2.84 7.67 -11.21
N VAL A 167 -2.79 8.44 -12.29
CA VAL A 167 -2.64 7.93 -13.65
C VAL A 167 -1.21 8.18 -14.08
N VAL A 168 -0.49 7.11 -14.44
CA VAL A 168 0.84 7.20 -15.05
C VAL A 168 0.65 7.16 -16.56
N ASN A 169 0.82 8.31 -17.22
CA ASN A 169 0.65 8.39 -18.67
C ASN A 169 1.90 7.81 -19.39
N PRO A 170 1.74 7.31 -20.63
CA PRO A 170 2.87 6.82 -21.42
C PRO A 170 4.02 7.83 -21.49
N GLY A 171 5.24 7.36 -21.23
CA GLY A 171 6.43 8.21 -21.15
C GLY A 171 6.65 8.84 -19.77
N GLY A 172 5.79 8.55 -18.77
CA GLY A 172 6.00 8.92 -17.38
C GLY A 172 7.31 8.36 -16.81
N ALA A 173 7.99 9.15 -15.98
CA ALA A 173 9.21 8.73 -15.32
C ALA A 173 8.89 7.82 -14.12
N ALA A 174 9.74 6.81 -13.89
CA ALA A 174 9.66 5.98 -12.70
C ALA A 174 9.80 6.82 -11.43
N GLN A 175 9.01 6.50 -10.41
CA GLN A 175 9.16 7.10 -9.09
C GLN A 175 10.42 6.58 -8.40
N THR A 176 11.02 7.42 -7.55
CA THR A 176 12.10 6.98 -6.66
C THR A 176 11.53 6.06 -5.58
N VAL A 177 12.30 5.04 -5.21
CA VAL A 177 11.98 4.16 -4.08
C VAL A 177 11.72 4.99 -2.82
N HIS A 178 10.78 4.57 -2.00
CA HIS A 178 10.49 5.19 -0.71
C HIS A 178 9.73 4.19 0.16
N ARG A 179 9.54 4.58 1.42
CA ARG A 179 8.48 4.05 2.27
C ARG A 179 7.42 5.14 2.38
N ASP A 180 6.17 4.76 2.58
CA ASP A 180 5.09 5.73 2.75
C ASP A 180 5.09 6.36 4.16
N TYR A 181 3.90 6.69 4.64
CA TYR A 181 3.58 7.45 5.85
C TYR A 181 4.49 7.13 7.06
N HIS A 182 4.95 8.11 7.86
CA HIS A 182 4.96 9.57 7.63
C HIS A 182 6.39 10.12 7.48
N LEU A 183 7.41 9.28 7.69
CA LEU A 183 8.82 9.64 7.58
C LEU A 183 9.36 9.50 6.15
N GLY A 184 8.60 8.79 5.30
CA GLY A 184 8.94 8.44 3.92
C GLY A 184 9.45 9.54 3.02
N PHE A 185 8.94 10.75 3.23
CA PHE A 185 9.21 11.92 2.40
C PHE A 185 10.05 12.99 3.10
N LEU A 186 10.48 12.72 4.35
CA LEU A 186 11.35 13.62 5.11
C LEU A 186 12.82 13.43 4.70
N SER A 187 13.66 14.45 4.92
CA SER A 187 15.11 14.27 4.78
C SER A 187 15.65 13.29 5.84
N ASN A 188 16.82 12.69 5.60
CA ASN A 188 17.44 11.79 6.59
C ASN A 188 17.69 12.50 7.94
N GLU A 189 18.10 13.77 7.92
CA GLU A 189 18.28 14.59 9.14
C GLU A 189 16.98 14.70 9.95
N VAL A 190 15.87 15.05 9.28
CA VAL A 190 14.58 15.20 9.95
C VAL A 190 14.05 13.85 10.42
N ALA A 191 14.17 12.80 9.60
CA ALA A 191 13.75 11.46 9.99
C ALA A 191 14.54 10.92 11.19
N ALA A 192 15.86 11.17 11.27
CA ALA A 192 16.71 10.75 12.39
C ALA A 192 16.40 11.50 13.71
N ALA A 193 15.72 12.65 13.63
CA ALA A 193 15.22 13.37 14.80
C ALA A 193 13.93 12.76 15.40
N TYR A 194 13.44 11.64 14.85
CA TYR A 194 12.39 10.84 15.45
C TYR A 194 13.00 9.67 16.25
N PRO A 195 12.48 9.36 17.45
CA PRO A 195 12.96 8.22 18.21
C PRO A 195 12.73 6.89 17.48
N ALA A 196 13.56 5.88 17.73
CA ALA A 196 13.51 4.59 17.04
C ALA A 196 12.11 3.92 17.08
N HIS A 197 11.38 4.04 18.19
CA HIS A 197 10.04 3.48 18.30
C HIS A 197 9.03 4.14 17.34
N VAL A 198 9.25 5.39 16.90
CA VAL A 198 8.41 6.05 15.89
C VAL A 198 8.67 5.49 14.50
N HIS A 199 9.92 5.11 14.17
CA HIS A 199 10.22 4.41 12.92
C HIS A 199 9.46 3.07 12.84
N LEU A 200 9.36 2.36 13.97
CA LEU A 200 8.61 1.11 14.06
C LEU A 200 7.08 1.32 14.08
N LEU A 201 6.61 2.40 14.69
CA LEU A 201 5.18 2.73 14.77
C LEU A 201 4.62 3.25 13.43
N SER A 202 5.41 4.02 12.68
CA SER A 202 4.96 4.68 11.44
C SER A 202 4.25 3.76 10.44
N PRO A 203 4.79 2.58 10.06
CA PRO A 203 4.13 1.69 9.10
C PRO A 203 2.84 1.07 9.63
N VAL A 204 2.62 1.00 10.95
CA VAL A 204 1.38 0.43 11.53
C VAL A 204 0.24 1.44 11.63
N LEU A 205 0.50 2.73 11.36
CA LEU A 205 -0.53 3.79 11.41
C LEU A 205 -1.42 3.82 10.16
N THR A 206 -0.97 3.22 9.05
CA THR A 206 -1.73 3.20 7.79
C THR A 206 -1.59 1.83 7.13
N LEU A 207 -2.58 1.44 6.33
CA LEU A 207 -2.43 0.41 5.31
C LEU A 207 -2.46 1.11 3.94
N GLN A 208 -1.41 0.96 3.15
CA GLN A 208 -1.39 1.45 1.78
C GLN A 208 -1.81 0.31 0.84
N GLY A 209 -2.65 0.62 -0.14
CA GLY A 209 -3.14 -0.34 -1.11
C GLY A 209 -3.48 0.35 -2.42
N ALA A 210 -3.42 -0.40 -3.52
CA ALA A 210 -3.80 0.06 -4.85
C ALA A 210 -4.80 -0.92 -5.46
N VAL A 211 -5.81 -0.38 -6.14
CA VAL A 211 -6.70 -1.14 -7.02
C VAL A 211 -6.28 -0.86 -8.44
N ALA A 212 -6.11 -1.90 -9.25
CA ALA A 212 -5.84 -1.75 -10.67
C ALA A 212 -7.15 -1.46 -11.41
N HIS A 213 -7.24 -0.29 -12.06
CA HIS A 213 -8.37 0.11 -12.91
C HIS A 213 -8.18 -0.27 -14.38
N CYS A 214 -7.02 -0.82 -14.73
CA CYS A 214 -6.70 -1.35 -16.04
C CYS A 214 -5.69 -2.50 -15.90
N ASP A 215 -5.41 -3.18 -17.00
CA ASP A 215 -4.33 -4.16 -17.03
C ASP A 215 -2.98 -3.47 -16.75
N MET A 216 -2.16 -4.12 -15.92
CA MET A 216 -0.87 -3.60 -15.47
C MET A 216 0.31 -4.46 -15.97
N PRO A 217 0.54 -4.58 -17.30
CA PRO A 217 1.72 -5.24 -17.80
C PRO A 217 2.99 -4.43 -17.46
N VAL A 218 4.18 -5.04 -17.53
CA VAL A 218 5.42 -4.39 -17.05
C VAL A 218 5.68 -3.05 -17.75
N GLU A 219 5.34 -2.95 -19.04
CA GLU A 219 5.47 -1.74 -19.85
C GLU A 219 4.57 -0.59 -19.41
N SER A 220 3.50 -0.83 -18.64
CA SER A 220 2.66 0.24 -18.07
C SER A 220 3.22 0.83 -16.78
N GLY A 221 4.33 0.29 -16.28
CA GLY A 221 5.01 0.77 -15.07
C GLY A 221 4.30 0.42 -13.77
N PRO A 222 3.99 -0.87 -13.50
CA PRO A 222 3.39 -1.28 -12.23
C PRO A 222 4.32 -1.00 -11.05
N THR A 223 3.72 -0.82 -9.87
CA THR A 223 4.48 -0.60 -8.64
C THR A 223 5.46 -1.74 -8.36
N MET A 224 6.71 -1.39 -8.08
CA MET A 224 7.71 -2.32 -7.61
C MET A 224 7.73 -2.35 -6.08
N TYR A 225 7.55 -3.54 -5.51
CA TYR A 225 7.70 -3.79 -4.08
C TYR A 225 8.94 -4.63 -3.82
N LEU A 226 9.54 -4.44 -2.64
CA LEU A 226 10.62 -5.29 -2.13
C LEU A 226 10.11 -6.01 -0.88
N PRO A 227 9.65 -7.28 -1.01
CA PRO A 227 9.16 -8.05 0.13
C PRO A 227 10.14 -8.08 1.30
N TYR A 228 9.60 -8.14 2.52
CA TYR A 228 10.33 -8.10 3.80
C TYR A 228 11.07 -6.80 4.11
N SER A 229 11.18 -5.86 3.16
CA SER A 229 11.89 -4.61 3.39
C SER A 229 11.28 -3.79 4.53
N GLN A 230 9.99 -3.92 4.82
CA GLN A 230 9.30 -3.21 5.92
C GLN A 230 9.82 -3.62 7.31
N THR A 231 10.42 -4.80 7.43
CA THR A 231 10.99 -5.31 8.71
C THR A 231 12.33 -4.68 9.07
N TYR A 232 12.95 -3.95 8.14
CA TYR A 232 14.24 -3.31 8.37
C TYR A 232 14.07 -1.97 9.13
N GLU A 233 14.43 -1.99 10.42
CA GLU A 233 14.22 -0.89 11.37
C GLU A 233 14.72 0.49 10.86
N PRO A 234 15.97 0.65 10.37
CA PRO A 234 16.46 1.96 9.92
C PRO A 234 16.03 2.31 8.48
N GLY A 235 15.14 1.55 7.83
CA GLY A 235 14.94 1.72 6.39
C GLY A 235 14.20 2.99 5.94
N TYR A 236 13.71 3.85 6.85
CA TYR A 236 13.34 5.24 6.48
C TYR A 236 14.56 6.13 6.17
N LEU A 237 15.75 5.73 6.64
CA LEU A 237 17.03 6.40 6.39
C LEU A 237 17.82 5.74 5.24
N ALA A 238 17.56 4.45 4.98
CA ALA A 238 18.43 3.63 4.12
C ALA A 238 18.31 3.88 2.61
N TRP A 239 17.16 4.35 2.11
CA TRP A 239 16.92 4.36 0.66
C TRP A 239 17.60 5.51 -0.10
N ARG A 240 18.20 6.46 0.62
CA ARG A 240 18.89 7.65 0.07
C ARG A 240 20.42 7.57 0.16
N LEU A 241 20.96 6.46 0.65
CA LEU A 241 22.39 6.23 0.89
C LEU A 241 23.12 5.68 -0.34
#